data_AF-A0A1H0J924-F1
#
_entry.id   AF-A0A1H0J924-F1
#
_cell.length_a   1.000
_cell.length_b   1.000
_cell.length_c   1.000
_cell.angle_alpha   90.00
_cell.angle_beta   90.00
_cell.angle_gamma   90.00
#
_symmetry.space_group_name_H-M   'P 1'
#
loop_
_entity.id
_entity.type
_entity.pdbx_description
1 polymer ?
#
loop_
_entity_poly.entity_id
_entity_poly.type
_entity_poly.pdbx_seq_one_letter_code
_entity_poly.pdbx_strand_id
1 'polypeptide(L)'
;MTRFKVIEIVDIDVIKLSPDWKVIEDGVEISGQTVKILGYTATRTEEFEVEYTMDKLKILLLNKSVFLANPVLIPDDENMQAKISCKVLLNDIDIANYFPEYRPKSLHLI
;
A
#
# COMPACT_ATOMS: atom_id res chain seq x y z
N MET A 1 -3.59 -14.82 10.54
CA MET A 1 -3.24 -13.73 9.60
C MET A 1 -1.73 -13.74 9.40
N THR A 2 -1.25 -13.68 8.17
CA THR A 2 0.18 -13.72 7.84
C THR A 2 0.80 -12.34 8.01
N ARG A 3 1.96 -12.26 8.68
CA ARG A 3 2.72 -11.02 8.83
C ARG A 3 3.78 -10.91 7.75
N PHE A 4 3.98 -9.69 7.27
CA PHE A 4 4.96 -9.36 6.26
C PHE A 4 5.89 -8.28 6.80
N LYS A 5 7.20 -8.44 6.63
CA LYS A 5 8.17 -7.38 6.91
C LYS A 5 8.24 -6.46 5.71
N VAL A 6 8.08 -5.15 5.92
CA VAL A 6 8.34 -4.14 4.88
C VAL A 6 9.86 -3.99 4.74
N ILE A 7 10.36 -4.29 3.55
CA ILE A 7 11.80 -4.27 3.26
C ILE A 7 12.21 -3.08 2.39
N GLU A 8 11.25 -2.44 1.71
CA GLU A 8 11.51 -1.29 0.84
C GLU A 8 10.23 -0.45 0.69
N ILE A 9 10.40 0.87 0.59
CA ILE A 9 9.35 1.79 0.11
C ILE A 9 9.71 2.08 -1.34
N VAL A 10 8.93 1.53 -2.28
CA VAL A 10 9.22 1.59 -3.72
C VAL A 10 8.70 2.89 -4.32
N ASP A 11 7.51 3.31 -3.88
CA ASP A 11 6.84 4.52 -4.34
C ASP A 11 5.91 5.06 -3.23
N ILE A 12 5.30 6.23 -3.45
CA ILE A 12 4.42 6.92 -2.49
C ILE A 12 3.22 6.09 -2.06
N ASP A 13 2.87 5.05 -2.81
CA ASP A 13 1.79 4.11 -2.54
C ASP A 13 2.22 2.66 -2.79
N VAL A 14 3.51 2.37 -3.00
CA VAL A 14 4.00 1.01 -3.27
C VAL A 14 5.08 0.62 -2.27
N ILE A 15 4.89 -0.53 -1.63
CA ILE A 15 5.87 -1.10 -0.70
C ILE A 15 6.26 -2.51 -1.11
N LYS A 16 7.48 -2.91 -0.75
CA LYS A 16 8.00 -4.26 -0.94
C LYS A 16 8.05 -5.00 0.38
N LEU A 17 7.67 -6.26 0.34
CA LEU A 17 7.45 -7.13 1.49
C LEU A 17 8.34 -8.38 1.45
N SER A 18 8.56 -8.96 2.62
CA SER A 18 9.15 -10.29 2.80
C SER A 18 8.48 -11.03 3.95
N PRO A 19 8.09 -12.32 3.80
CA PRO A 19 8.17 -13.12 2.57
C PRO A 19 7.22 -12.61 1.49
N ASP A 20 7.24 -13.26 0.32
CA ASP A 20 6.29 -12.98 -0.76
C ASP A 20 4.85 -13.18 -0.26
N TRP A 21 3.95 -12.29 -0.67
CA TRP A 21 2.52 -12.46 -0.44
C TRP A 21 1.94 -13.46 -1.44
N LYS A 22 0.80 -14.05 -1.06
CA LYS A 22 0.04 -14.99 -1.88
C LYS A 22 -1.45 -14.70 -1.77
N VAL A 23 -2.14 -14.67 -2.90
CA VAL A 23 -3.59 -14.51 -3.02
C VAL A 23 -4.09 -15.58 -3.99
N ILE A 24 -5.26 -16.15 -3.71
CA ILE A 24 -5.92 -17.09 -4.61
C ILE A 24 -7.13 -16.36 -5.18
N GLU A 25 -7.16 -16.16 -6.50
CA GLU A 25 -8.30 -15.59 -7.23
C GLU A 25 -8.73 -16.58 -8.31
N ASP A 26 -10.01 -16.89 -8.39
CA ASP A 26 -10.57 -17.85 -9.36
C ASP A 26 -9.83 -19.20 -9.44
N GLY A 27 -9.26 -19.64 -8.30
CA GLY A 27 -8.49 -20.89 -8.19
C GLY A 27 -7.04 -20.80 -8.68
N VAL A 28 -6.57 -19.62 -9.09
CA VAL A 28 -5.19 -19.36 -9.49
C VAL A 28 -4.43 -18.71 -8.33
N GLU A 29 -3.31 -19.30 -7.94
CA GLU A 29 -2.39 -18.69 -6.96
C GLU A 29 -1.56 -17.60 -7.64
N ILE A 30 -1.68 -16.38 -7.13
CA ILE A 30 -0.90 -15.22 -7.54
C ILE A 30 -0.02 -14.84 -6.36
N SER A 31 1.26 -14.60 -6.63
CA SER A 31 2.22 -14.17 -5.62
C SER A 31 3.04 -12.98 -6.09
N GLY A 32 3.64 -12.29 -5.13
CA GLY A 32 4.53 -11.17 -5.42
C GLY A 32 5.19 -10.61 -4.18
N GLN A 33 6.02 -9.60 -4.39
CA GLN A 33 6.73 -8.91 -3.31
C GLN A 33 6.20 -7.50 -3.07
N THR A 34 5.66 -6.87 -4.11
CA THR A 34 5.19 -5.49 -4.07
C THR A 34 3.68 -5.44 -3.92
N VAL A 35 3.21 -4.48 -3.13
CA VAL A 35 1.78 -4.20 -2.95
C VAL A 35 1.55 -2.71 -3.06
N LYS A 36 0.43 -2.33 -3.66
CA LYS A 36 -0.08 -0.97 -3.65
C LYS A 36 -0.93 -0.76 -2.41
N ILE A 37 -0.70 0.31 -1.67
CA ILE A 37 -1.43 0.60 -0.44
C ILE A 37 -2.77 1.23 -0.80
N LEU A 38 -3.85 0.64 -0.29
CA LEU A 38 -5.22 1.14 -0.45
C LEU A 38 -5.55 2.14 0.65
N GLY A 39 -6.34 3.17 0.33
CA GLY A 39 -6.97 4.05 1.31
C GLY A 39 -6.45 5.49 1.36
N TYR A 40 -5.40 5.81 0.58
CA TYR A 40 -5.01 7.19 0.33
C TYR A 40 -4.59 7.39 -1.12
N THR A 41 -4.80 8.60 -1.62
CA THR A 41 -4.41 9.04 -2.96
C THR A 41 -3.43 10.17 -2.77
N ALA A 42 -2.14 9.84 -2.64
CA ALA A 42 -1.11 10.86 -2.65
C ALA A 42 -1.06 11.45 -4.07
N THR A 43 -1.49 12.71 -4.22
CA THR A 43 -1.39 13.41 -5.49
C THR A 43 0.08 13.68 -5.78
N ARG A 44 0.54 13.31 -6.98
CA ARG A 44 1.89 13.65 -7.47
C ARG A 44 1.93 15.09 -7.98
N THR A 45 1.39 16.01 -7.19
CA THR A 45 1.20 17.41 -7.59
C THR A 45 2.51 18.18 -7.49
N GLU A 46 3.31 17.92 -6.45
CA GLU A 46 4.60 18.56 -6.23
C GLU A 46 5.65 17.54 -5.78
N GLU A 47 6.91 17.70 -6.24
CA GLU A 47 8.02 16.81 -5.92
C GLU A 47 8.31 16.75 -4.41
N PHE A 48 8.14 17.88 -3.71
CA PHE A 48 8.26 17.96 -2.25
C PHE A 48 7.22 17.09 -1.52
N GLU A 49 5.98 17.00 -2.02
CA GLU A 49 4.93 16.17 -1.40
C GLU A 49 5.23 14.68 -1.55
N VAL A 50 5.84 14.30 -2.68
CA VAL A 50 6.30 12.93 -2.97
C VAL A 50 7.41 12.54 -2.00
N GLU A 51 8.46 13.37 -1.87
CA GLU A 51 9.58 13.10 -0.97
C GLU A 51 9.12 13.02 0.49
N TYR A 52 8.29 13.97 0.93
CA TYR A 52 7.73 13.99 2.27
C TYR A 52 6.90 12.74 2.60
N THR A 53 6.06 12.30 1.66
CA THR A 53 5.24 11.08 1.81
C THR A 53 6.14 9.84 1.91
N MET A 54 7.13 9.74 1.03
CA MET A 54 8.10 8.64 1.03
C MET A 54 8.85 8.57 2.37
N ASP A 55 9.31 9.69 2.90
CA ASP A 55 10.05 9.72 4.16
C ASP A 55 9.18 9.37 5.37
N LYS A 56 7.95 9.85 5.41
CA LYS A 56 6.96 9.41 6.41
C LYS A 56 6.74 7.90 6.34
N LEU A 57 6.56 7.33 5.15
CA LEU A 57 6.38 5.90 4.95
C LEU A 57 7.61 5.11 5.40
N LYS A 58 8.83 5.58 5.09
CA LYS A 58 10.07 4.95 5.57
C LYS A 58 10.12 4.92 7.09
N ILE A 59 9.82 6.04 7.76
CA ILE A 59 9.82 6.13 9.22
C ILE A 59 8.76 5.19 9.83
N LEU A 60 7.57 5.17 9.25
CA LEU A 60 6.43 4.44 9.79
C LEU A 60 6.54 2.92 9.54
N LEU A 61 6.98 2.51 8.35
CA LEU A 61 6.84 1.13 7.87
C LEU A 61 8.15 0.39 7.66
N LEU A 62 9.25 1.06 7.31
CA LEU A 62 10.47 0.34 6.94
C LEU A 62 10.95 -0.54 8.11
N ASN A 63 11.25 -1.80 7.81
CA ASN A 63 11.58 -2.86 8.76
C ASN A 63 10.47 -3.24 9.77
N LYS A 64 9.25 -2.72 9.62
CA LYS A 64 8.11 -3.11 10.47
C LYS A 64 7.39 -4.33 9.90
N SER A 65 6.69 -5.03 10.78
CA SER A 65 5.76 -6.11 10.40
C SER A 65 4.35 -5.55 10.22
N VAL A 66 3.74 -5.87 9.08
CA VAL A 66 2.39 -5.43 8.72
C VAL A 66 1.51 -6.62 8.36
N PHE A 67 0.19 -6.41 8.42
CA PHE A 67 -0.81 -7.31 7.84
C PHE A 67 -1.37 -6.71 6.56
N LEU A 68 -1.70 -7.57 5.61
CA LEU A 68 -2.43 -7.19 4.41
C LEU A 68 -3.89 -7.61 4.60
N ALA A 69 -4.81 -6.71 4.30
CA ALA A 69 -6.24 -6.96 4.38
C ALA A 69 -6.94 -6.51 3.09
N ASN A 70 -7.97 -7.27 2.70
CA ASN A 70 -8.80 -7.02 1.52
C ASN A 70 -7.96 -6.81 0.24
N PRO A 71 -7.16 -7.80 -0.19
CA PRO A 71 -6.42 -7.70 -1.44
C PRO A 71 -7.39 -7.60 -2.62
N VAL A 72 -7.05 -6.74 -3.57
CA VAL A 72 -7.74 -6.51 -4.84
C VAL A 72 -6.70 -6.61 -5.95
N LEU A 73 -6.97 -7.41 -6.97
CA LEU A 73 -6.06 -7.50 -8.12
C LEU A 73 -6.09 -6.20 -8.93
N ILE A 74 -4.91 -5.80 -9.38
CA ILE A 74 -4.74 -4.67 -10.29
C ILE A 74 -4.65 -5.25 -11.72
N PRO A 75 -5.45 -4.78 -12.68
CA PRO A 75 -5.31 -5.17 -14.08
C PRO A 75 -3.89 -4.92 -14.60
N ASP A 76 -3.35 -5.84 -15.40
CA ASP A 76 -1.95 -5.81 -15.90
C ASP A 76 -1.63 -4.53 -16.71
N ASP A 77 -2.66 -3.87 -17.22
CA ASP A 77 -2.63 -2.64 -18.01
C ASP A 77 -2.56 -1.34 -17.18
N GLU A 78 -2.76 -1.40 -15.86
CA GLU A 78 -2.90 -0.19 -15.01
C GLU A 78 -1.78 0.06 -13.99
N ASN A 79 -0.81 -0.85 -13.78
CA ASN A 79 0.33 -0.55 -12.90
C ASN A 79 1.48 -1.56 -13.00
N MET A 80 2.65 -1.13 -13.48
CA MET A 80 3.82 -2.02 -13.65
C MET A 80 4.53 -2.41 -12.34
N GLN A 81 4.19 -1.79 -11.20
CA GLN A 81 4.96 -1.94 -9.97
C GLN A 81 4.36 -2.88 -8.92
N ALA A 82 3.06 -3.17 -8.96
CA ALA A 82 2.38 -4.07 -8.01
C ALA A 82 1.19 -4.78 -8.67
N LYS A 83 0.97 -6.05 -8.28
CA LYS A 83 -0.14 -6.88 -8.82
C LYS A 83 -1.40 -6.84 -7.96
N ILE A 84 -1.28 -6.39 -6.71
CA ILE A 84 -2.41 -6.24 -5.80
C ILE A 84 -2.40 -4.86 -5.16
N SER A 85 -3.59 -4.34 -4.89
CA SER A 85 -3.83 -3.27 -3.93
C SER A 85 -4.48 -3.83 -2.68
N CYS A 86 -4.06 -3.39 -1.50
CA CYS A 86 -4.63 -3.88 -0.25
C CYS A 86 -4.50 -2.84 0.88
N LYS A 87 -5.32 -3.00 1.92
CA LYS A 87 -5.10 -2.27 3.17
C LYS A 87 -3.87 -2.83 3.88
N VAL A 88 -2.96 -1.95 4.27
CA VAL A 88 -1.79 -2.31 5.05
C VAL A 88 -2.06 -1.91 6.49
N LEU A 89 -2.03 -2.89 7.41
CA LEU A 89 -2.29 -2.68 8.83
C LEU A 89 -0.99 -2.79 9.62
N LEU A 90 -0.64 -1.73 10.35
CA LEU A 90 0.45 -1.71 11.32
C LEU A 90 -0.16 -1.74 12.72
N ASN A 91 0.13 -2.78 13.50
CA ASN A 91 -0.48 -2.98 14.84
C ASN A 91 -2.01 -2.89 14.81
N ASP A 92 -2.63 -3.56 13.82
CA ASP A 92 -4.09 -3.57 13.59
C ASP A 92 -4.72 -2.21 13.21
N ILE A 93 -3.90 -1.19 12.93
CA ILE A 93 -4.32 0.13 12.47
C ILE A 93 -4.02 0.26 10.97
N ASP A 94 -5.02 0.63 10.19
CA ASP A 94 -4.87 0.95 8.77
C ASP A 94 -3.92 2.15 8.59
N ILE A 95 -2.84 1.96 7.83
CA ILE A 95 -1.83 2.99 7.68
C ILE A 95 -2.37 4.26 7.02
N ALA A 96 -3.45 4.16 6.22
CA ALA A 96 -4.10 5.31 5.61
C ALA A 96 -4.69 6.27 6.67
N ASN A 97 -4.79 5.84 7.93
CA ASN A 97 -5.19 6.67 9.05
C ASN A 97 -4.07 7.60 9.55
N TYR A 98 -2.81 7.32 9.22
CA TYR A 98 -1.67 8.17 9.54
C TYR A 98 -1.44 9.28 8.50
N PHE A 99 -2.15 9.21 7.38
CA PHE A 99 -2.11 10.18 6.27
C PHE A 99 -3.51 10.75 5.98
N PRO A 100 -4.19 11.36 6.96
CA PRO A 100 -5.53 11.91 6.75
C PRO A 100 -5.58 12.97 5.63
N GLU A 101 -4.48 13.66 5.35
CA GLU A 101 -4.33 14.66 4.30
C GLU A 101 -4.52 14.10 2.88
N TYR A 102 -4.23 12.81 2.68
CA TYR A 102 -4.29 12.13 1.38
C TYR A 102 -5.54 11.26 1.22
N ARG A 103 -6.44 11.28 2.20
CA ARG A 103 -7.75 10.64 2.02
C ARG A 103 -8.53 11.44 0.99
N PRO A 104 -9.26 10.78 0.08
CA PRO A 104 -10.25 11.47 -0.73
C PRO A 104 -11.14 12.24 0.24
N LYS A 105 -11.14 13.58 0.18
CA LYS A 105 -12.19 14.36 0.83
C LYS A 105 -13.46 13.77 0.29
N SER A 106 -14.24 13.10 1.14
CA SER A 106 -15.58 12.67 0.79
C SER A 106 -16.21 13.84 0.07
N LEU A 107 -16.57 13.63 -1.20
CA LEU A 107 -17.44 14.57 -1.90
C LEU A 107 -18.55 14.87 -0.90
N HIS A 108 -18.60 16.10 -0.42
CA HIS A 108 -19.82 16.60 0.17
C HIS A 108 -20.81 16.57 -0.99
N LEU A 109 -21.52 15.46 -1.13
CA LEU A 109 -22.76 15.41 -1.89
C LEU A 109 -23.73 16.27 -1.08
N ILE A 110 -23.77 17.54 -1.46
CA ILE A 110 -24.85 18.47 -1.16
C ILE A 110 -26.02 18.09 -2.06
#